data_AF-A0A2D7JWS8-F1
#
_entry.id   AF-A0A2D7JWS8-F1
#
_cell.length_a   1.000
_cell.length_b   1.000
_cell.length_c   1.000
_cell.angle_alpha   90.00
_cell.angle_beta   90.00
_cell.angle_gamma   90.00
#
_symmetry.space_group_name_H-M   'P 1'
#
loop_
_entity.id
_entity.type
_entity.pdbx_description
1 polymer ?
#
loop_
_entity_poly.entity_id
_entity_poly.type
_entity_poly.pdbx_seq_one_letter_code
_entity_poly.pdbx_strand_id
1 'polypeptide(L)'
;MKPPWWMSGVKFSCQSGCGKCCDQPGGIVYLSIKDAERISNHSGLSVDDWLERDARKTYDGRFVLKSREDDGICIHLDENQQCSIYEVRPQQCKAFPWWGENLASDRSWSQVKELCPGIDAEDALVVEGNIIRLHVFSDRESTKGFREWPPQARERKR
;
A
#
# COMPACT_ATOMS: atom_id res chain seq x y z
N MET A 1 -18.99 10.52 20.23
CA MET A 1 -17.65 9.86 20.19
C MET A 1 -16.60 10.93 19.92
N LYS A 2 -15.43 10.87 20.59
CA LYS A 2 -14.32 11.76 20.26
C LYS A 2 -13.80 11.42 18.85
N PRO A 3 -13.39 12.41 18.04
CA PRO A 3 -12.77 12.13 16.74
C PRO A 3 -11.46 11.36 16.94
N PRO A 4 -11.00 10.58 15.94
CA PRO A 4 -9.66 9.97 15.95
C PRO A 4 -8.57 11.02 16.17
N TRP A 5 -7.49 10.66 16.86
CA TRP A 5 -6.42 11.61 17.24
C TRP A 5 -5.79 12.30 16.02
N TRP A 6 -5.57 11.57 14.92
CA TRP A 6 -4.96 12.08 13.68
C TRP A 6 -5.86 13.07 12.93
N MET A 7 -7.12 13.27 13.37
CA MET A 7 -7.96 14.32 12.81
C MET A 7 -7.41 15.73 13.08
N SER A 8 -6.55 15.91 14.10
CA SER A 8 -5.84 17.18 14.32
C SER A 8 -4.73 17.46 13.30
N GLY A 9 -4.46 16.51 12.40
CA GLY A 9 -3.37 16.57 11.44
C GLY A 9 -2.08 15.97 11.99
N VAL A 10 -1.22 15.55 11.08
CA VAL A 10 0.04 14.86 11.37
C VAL A 10 1.15 15.40 10.49
N LYS A 11 2.32 15.71 11.06
CA LYS A 11 3.49 16.14 10.27
C LYS A 11 4.06 14.96 9.49
N PHE A 12 4.09 15.08 8.18
CA PHE A 12 4.69 14.08 7.31
C PHE A 12 5.25 14.67 6.01
N SER A 13 6.46 14.23 5.62
CA SER A 13 7.02 14.41 4.28
C SER A 13 7.70 13.11 3.85
N CYS A 14 7.32 12.55 2.70
CA CYS A 14 7.96 11.34 2.19
C CYS A 14 9.40 11.65 1.76
N GLN A 15 10.36 10.92 2.33
CA GLN A 15 11.79 11.17 2.10
C GLN A 15 12.26 10.53 0.79
N SER A 16 12.94 11.32 -0.04
CA SER A 16 13.47 10.85 -1.33
C SER A 16 14.53 9.75 -1.12
N GLY A 17 14.48 8.69 -1.93
CA GLY A 17 15.43 7.57 -1.83
C GLY A 17 15.32 6.71 -0.57
N CYS A 18 14.21 6.77 0.17
CA CYS A 18 14.09 6.10 1.46
C CYS A 18 13.80 4.58 1.38
N GLY A 19 12.85 4.14 0.54
CA GLY A 19 12.51 2.72 0.35
C GLY A 19 11.93 1.96 1.55
N LYS A 20 11.97 2.49 2.78
CA LYS A 20 11.64 1.75 4.02
C LYS A 20 10.22 1.19 4.10
N CYS A 21 9.25 1.76 3.40
CA CYS A 21 7.90 1.19 3.35
C CYS A 21 7.82 -0.10 2.52
N CYS A 22 8.78 -0.32 1.61
CA CYS A 22 8.91 -1.52 0.78
C CYS A 22 9.90 -2.53 1.36
N ASP A 23 10.88 -2.05 2.15
CA ASP A 23 11.95 -2.82 2.77
C ASP A 23 11.51 -3.50 4.08
N GLN A 24 10.30 -4.08 4.10
CA GLN A 24 9.73 -4.71 5.29
C GLN A 24 9.44 -6.19 5.00
N PRO A 25 10.20 -7.12 5.62
CA PRO A 25 9.95 -8.55 5.48
C PRO A 25 8.54 -8.93 5.94
N GLY A 26 7.86 -9.74 5.14
CA GLY A 26 6.51 -10.21 5.47
C GLY A 26 5.39 -9.18 5.26
N GLY A 27 5.70 -8.03 4.64
CA GLY A 27 4.70 -7.04 4.24
C GLY A 27 3.64 -7.65 3.30
N ILE A 28 2.38 -7.27 3.50
CA ILE A 28 1.26 -7.71 2.66
C ILE A 28 0.64 -6.48 2.00
N VAL A 29 0.69 -6.43 0.67
CA VAL A 29 0.05 -5.38 -0.13
C VAL A 29 -1.05 -6.01 -0.94
N TYR A 30 -2.30 -5.80 -0.54
CA TYR A 30 -3.49 -6.21 -1.28
C TYR A 30 -3.64 -5.39 -2.55
N LEU A 31 -4.01 -6.08 -3.62
CA LEU A 31 -4.28 -5.48 -4.92
C LEU A 31 -5.78 -5.31 -5.10
N SER A 32 -6.20 -4.14 -5.57
CA SER A 32 -7.51 -4.00 -6.22
C SER A 32 -7.43 -4.41 -7.69
N ILE A 33 -8.58 -4.69 -8.30
CA ILE A 33 -8.71 -4.94 -9.75
C ILE A 33 -8.07 -3.79 -10.55
N LYS A 34 -8.33 -2.54 -10.13
CA LYS A 34 -7.79 -1.34 -10.76
C LYS A 34 -6.28 -1.19 -10.59
N ASP A 35 -5.72 -1.70 -9.48
CA ASP A 35 -4.27 -1.75 -9.31
C ASP A 35 -3.66 -2.73 -10.30
N ALA A 36 -4.22 -3.93 -10.41
CA ALA A 36 -3.72 -4.95 -11.33
C ALA A 36 -3.75 -4.46 -12.80
N GLU A 37 -4.86 -3.88 -13.24
CA GLU A 37 -4.99 -3.28 -14.58
C GLU A 37 -3.97 -2.16 -14.81
N ARG A 38 -3.82 -1.24 -13.86
CA ARG A 38 -2.93 -0.08 -14.00
C ARG A 38 -1.46 -0.51 -14.05
N ILE A 39 -1.06 -1.45 -13.20
CA ILE A 39 0.35 -1.87 -13.09
C ILE A 39 0.72 -2.80 -14.26
N SER A 40 -0.18 -3.68 -14.70
CA SER A 40 0.06 -4.53 -15.88
C SER A 40 0.25 -3.69 -17.14
N ASN A 41 -0.60 -2.68 -17.34
CA ASN A 41 -0.51 -1.75 -18.46
C ASN A 41 0.82 -0.97 -18.45
N HIS A 42 1.27 -0.54 -17.27
CA HIS A 42 2.58 0.10 -17.13
C HIS A 42 3.74 -0.85 -17.45
N SER A 43 3.59 -2.14 -17.14
CA SER A 43 4.58 -3.18 -17.42
C SER A 43 4.56 -3.69 -18.87
N GLY A 44 3.60 -3.24 -19.69
CA GLY A 44 3.40 -3.74 -21.05
C GLY A 44 2.94 -5.21 -21.11
N LEU A 45 2.31 -5.71 -20.05
CA LEU A 45 1.83 -7.09 -19.94
C LEU A 45 0.30 -7.16 -19.90
N SER A 46 -0.24 -8.32 -20.26
CA SER A 46 -1.62 -8.65 -19.91
C SER A 46 -1.75 -8.71 -18.38
N VAL A 47 -2.97 -8.52 -17.85
CA VAL A 47 -3.19 -8.61 -16.40
C VAL A 47 -2.89 -10.02 -15.89
N ASP A 48 -3.25 -11.05 -16.63
CA ASP A 48 -2.96 -12.45 -16.31
C ASP A 48 -1.45 -12.69 -16.18
N ASP A 49 -0.67 -12.30 -17.19
CA ASP A 49 0.80 -12.47 -17.18
C ASP A 49 1.44 -11.67 -16.04
N TRP A 50 0.95 -10.46 -15.78
CA TRP A 50 1.48 -9.63 -14.70
C TRP A 50 1.16 -10.21 -13.33
N LEU A 51 -0.06 -10.73 -13.11
CA LEU A 51 -0.44 -11.37 -11.86
C LEU A 51 0.38 -12.64 -11.62
N GLU A 52 0.65 -13.43 -12.65
CA GLU A 52 1.51 -14.61 -12.54
C GLU A 52 2.96 -14.22 -12.20
N ARG A 53 3.49 -13.17 -12.84
CA ARG A 53 4.85 -12.69 -12.64
C ARG A 53 5.05 -12.06 -11.25
N ASP A 54 4.20 -11.11 -10.86
CA ASP A 54 4.45 -10.16 -9.76
C ASP A 54 3.51 -10.30 -8.56
N ALA A 55 2.43 -11.09 -8.68
CA ALA A 55 1.46 -11.27 -7.60
C ALA A 55 1.41 -12.72 -7.09
N ARG A 56 0.94 -12.88 -5.86
CA ARG A 56 0.63 -14.18 -5.26
C ARG A 56 -0.72 -14.13 -4.59
N LYS A 57 -1.27 -15.29 -4.23
CA LYS A 57 -2.48 -15.37 -3.42
C LYS A 57 -2.15 -15.55 -1.95
N THR A 58 -2.94 -14.92 -1.09
CA THR A 58 -3.00 -15.23 0.34
C THR A 58 -3.70 -16.57 0.56
N TYR A 59 -3.66 -17.10 1.78
CA TYR A 59 -4.38 -18.32 2.14
C TYR A 59 -5.89 -18.23 1.87
N ASP A 60 -6.48 -17.05 2.05
CA ASP A 60 -7.90 -16.80 1.76
C ASP A 60 -8.17 -16.43 0.28
N GLY A 61 -7.17 -16.62 -0.59
CA GLY A 61 -7.29 -16.52 -2.04
C GLY A 61 -7.19 -15.11 -2.63
N ARG A 62 -6.92 -14.07 -1.84
CA ARG A 62 -6.79 -12.69 -2.34
C ARG A 62 -5.44 -12.45 -2.99
N PHE A 63 -5.41 -11.71 -4.09
CA PHE A 63 -4.17 -11.29 -4.73
C PHE A 63 -3.45 -10.20 -3.91
N VAL A 64 -2.16 -10.42 -3.71
CA VAL A 64 -1.21 -9.50 -3.07
C VAL A 64 0.07 -9.44 -3.90
N LEU A 65 0.86 -8.38 -3.78
CA LEU A 65 2.21 -8.35 -4.38
C LEU A 65 3.07 -9.48 -3.83
N LYS A 66 3.95 -10.04 -4.67
CA LYS A 66 5.01 -10.94 -4.24
C LYS A 66 6.06 -10.19 -3.42
N SER A 67 6.70 -10.96 -2.56
CA SER A 67 7.97 -10.60 -1.95
C SER A 67 9.09 -11.34 -2.66
N ARG A 68 10.30 -10.79 -2.67
CA ARG A 68 11.49 -11.51 -3.15
C ARG A 68 11.76 -12.73 -2.25
N GLU A 69 12.27 -13.80 -2.84
CA GLU A 69 12.46 -15.07 -2.13
C GLU A 69 13.66 -15.05 -1.18
N ASP A 70 14.64 -14.19 -1.44
CA ASP A 70 15.90 -14.08 -0.72
C ASP A 70 15.77 -13.33 0.62
N ASP A 71 15.03 -12.22 0.65
CA ASP A 71 14.92 -11.36 1.84
C ASP A 71 13.48 -11.10 2.31
N GLY A 72 12.48 -11.52 1.52
CA GLY A 72 11.07 -11.35 1.87
C GLY A 72 10.55 -9.91 1.74
N ILE A 73 11.31 -8.99 1.12
CA ILE A 73 10.86 -7.60 0.90
C ILE A 73 10.14 -7.45 -0.43
N CYS A 74 9.57 -6.27 -0.69
CA CYS A 74 8.76 -6.03 -1.90
C CYS A 74 9.54 -6.33 -3.20
N ILE A 75 8.93 -7.10 -4.11
CA ILE A 75 9.52 -7.46 -5.42
C ILE A 75 9.88 -6.24 -6.30
N HIS A 76 9.25 -5.10 -6.04
CA HIS A 76 9.46 -3.87 -6.81
C HIS A 76 10.49 -2.91 -6.20
N LEU A 77 11.11 -3.25 -5.06
CA LEU A 77 12.20 -2.47 -4.49
C LEU A 77 13.52 -2.84 -5.19
N ASP A 78 14.15 -1.85 -5.82
CA ASP A 78 15.43 -2.05 -6.49
C ASP A 78 16.63 -1.97 -5.52
N GLU A 79 17.82 -2.21 -6.05
CA GLU A 79 19.10 -2.16 -5.32
C GLU A 79 19.45 -0.77 -4.77
N ASN A 80 18.83 0.29 -5.29
CA ASN A 80 19.02 1.68 -4.86
C ASN A 80 17.95 2.13 -3.86
N GLN A 81 17.18 1.19 -3.29
CA GLN A 81 16.05 1.46 -2.39
C GLN A 81 14.92 2.29 -3.03
N GLN A 82 14.76 2.19 -4.36
CA GLN A 82 13.70 2.87 -5.10
C GLN A 82 12.63 1.89 -5.58
N CYS A 83 11.37 2.34 -5.55
CA CYS A 83 10.25 1.54 -6.03
C CYS A 83 10.17 1.68 -7.56
N SER A 84 10.45 0.58 -8.27
CA SER A 84 10.40 0.51 -9.74
C SER A 84 9.04 0.86 -10.36
N ILE A 85 7.95 0.73 -9.60
CA ILE A 85 6.58 1.06 -10.03
C ILE A 85 6.00 2.26 -9.28
N TYR A 86 6.82 3.18 -8.76
CA TYR A 86 6.38 4.23 -7.84
C TYR A 86 5.17 5.03 -8.35
N GLU A 87 5.15 5.44 -9.62
CA GLU A 87 4.06 6.22 -10.23
C GLU A 87 2.73 5.46 -10.25
N VAL A 88 2.81 4.15 -10.51
CA VAL A 88 1.65 3.27 -10.61
C VAL A 88 1.43 2.40 -9.37
N ARG A 89 2.14 2.68 -8.27
CA ARG A 89 2.10 1.87 -7.04
C ARG A 89 0.68 1.63 -6.54
N PRO A 90 0.39 0.45 -5.94
CA PRO A 90 -0.94 0.12 -5.43
C PRO A 90 -1.51 1.17 -4.49
N GLN A 91 -2.83 1.27 -4.43
CA GLN A 91 -3.50 2.20 -3.52
C GLN A 91 -3.06 2.02 -2.05
N GLN A 92 -2.89 0.78 -1.60
CA GLN A 92 -2.40 0.51 -0.25
C GLN A 92 -0.98 1.05 -0.02
N CYS A 93 -0.08 0.94 -1.00
CA CYS A 93 1.25 1.56 -0.93
C CYS A 93 1.16 3.10 -0.88
N LYS A 94 0.22 3.72 -1.60
CA LYS A 94 -0.03 5.17 -1.53
C LYS A 94 -0.61 5.60 -0.18
N ALA A 95 -1.26 4.70 0.53
CA ALA A 95 -1.90 4.99 1.81
C ALA A 95 -0.91 4.95 2.99
N PHE A 96 0.27 4.36 2.85
CA PHE A 96 1.28 4.40 3.91
C PHE A 96 1.74 5.86 4.18
N PRO A 97 1.91 6.29 5.45
CA PRO A 97 1.85 5.53 6.71
C PRO A 97 0.45 5.46 7.36
N TRP A 98 -0.61 5.86 6.66
CA TRP A 98 -1.97 6.05 7.18
C TRP A 98 -2.84 4.79 7.23
N TRP A 99 -2.23 3.59 7.25
CA TRP A 99 -2.99 2.36 7.37
C TRP A 99 -3.81 2.32 8.65
N GLY A 100 -4.98 1.68 8.61
CA GLY A 100 -5.86 1.62 9.77
C GLY A 100 -5.18 1.06 11.03
N GLU A 101 -4.29 0.08 10.85
CA GLU A 101 -3.50 -0.54 11.92
C GLU A 101 -2.43 0.38 12.50
N ASN A 102 -1.78 1.19 11.66
CA ASN A 102 -0.77 2.17 12.08
C ASN A 102 -1.37 3.25 12.98
N LEU A 103 -2.60 3.66 12.67
CA LEU A 103 -3.32 4.72 13.36
C LEU A 103 -4.15 4.25 14.57
N ALA A 104 -4.19 2.93 14.81
CA ALA A 104 -5.11 2.32 15.78
C ALA A 104 -4.81 2.70 17.24
N SER A 105 -3.53 2.90 17.58
CA SER A 105 -3.10 3.21 18.95
C SER A 105 -1.79 4.01 18.95
N ASP A 106 -1.51 4.70 20.05
CA ASP A 106 -0.24 5.42 20.24
C ASP A 106 0.98 4.49 20.16
N ARG A 107 0.81 3.23 20.57
CA ARG A 107 1.84 2.19 20.46
C ARG A 107 2.12 1.86 19.00
N SER A 108 1.06 1.56 18.22
CA SER A 108 1.17 1.28 16.78
C SER A 108 1.81 2.45 16.05
N TRP A 109 1.38 3.68 16.37
CA TRP A 109 1.92 4.87 15.73
C TRP A 109 3.40 5.10 16.07
N SER A 110 3.81 4.88 17.32
CA SER A 110 5.22 4.98 17.73
C SER A 110 6.12 4.01 16.94
N GLN A 111 5.67 2.78 16.70
CA GLN A 111 6.42 1.80 15.89
C GLN A 111 6.57 2.27 14.43
N VAL A 112 5.53 2.89 13.88
CA VAL A 112 5.56 3.42 12.51
C VAL A 112 6.48 4.64 12.42
N LYS A 113 6.59 5.46 13.48
CA LYS A 113 7.58 6.54 13.57
C LYS A 113 9.02 6.04 13.55
N GLU A 114 9.31 4.97 14.29
CA GLU A 114 10.63 4.35 14.29
C GLU A 114 11.00 3.83 12.89
N LEU A 115 10.02 3.31 12.16
CA LEU A 115 10.19 2.84 10.79
C LEU A 115 10.37 3.98 9.78
N CYS A 116 9.46 4.96 9.78
CA CYS A 116 9.33 5.94 8.71
C CYS A 116 9.99 7.28 9.06
N PRO A 117 11.12 7.64 8.42
CA PRO A 117 11.84 8.88 8.70
C PRO A 117 11.08 10.12 8.23
N GLY A 118 10.01 9.95 7.45
CA GLY A 118 9.18 11.04 6.97
C GLY A 118 8.21 11.60 8.01
N ILE A 119 7.96 10.87 9.09
CA ILE A 119 7.08 11.34 10.17
C ILE A 119 7.88 12.30 11.05
N ASP A 120 7.31 13.49 11.29
CA ASP A 120 7.97 14.57 12.05
C ASP A 120 9.35 15.00 11.49
N ALA A 121 9.63 14.74 10.21
CA ALA A 121 10.83 15.22 9.54
C ALA A 121 10.92 16.77 9.56
N GLU A 122 12.12 17.32 9.39
CA GLU A 122 12.32 18.77 9.41
C GLU A 122 11.56 19.49 8.29
N ASP A 123 11.46 18.86 7.12
CA ASP A 123 10.71 19.33 5.95
C ASP A 123 9.22 18.94 5.99
N ALA A 124 8.76 18.28 7.06
CA ALA A 124 7.41 17.74 7.15
C ALA A 124 6.34 18.84 7.25
N LEU A 125 5.37 18.77 6.35
CA LEU A 125 4.15 19.58 6.39
C LEU A 125 3.06 18.87 7.20
N VAL A 126 2.13 19.64 7.77
CA VAL A 126 0.96 19.07 8.44
C VAL A 126 0.00 18.54 7.38
N VAL A 127 -0.16 17.22 7.34
CA VAL A 127 -1.20 16.55 6.55
C VAL A 127 -2.51 16.65 7.32
N GLU A 128 -3.51 17.28 6.70
CA GLU A 128 -4.82 17.47 7.32
C GLU A 128 -5.54 16.15 7.59
N GLY A 129 -6.30 16.10 8.69
CA GLY A 129 -7.06 14.91 9.09
C GLY A 129 -8.00 14.39 8.00
N ASN A 130 -8.61 15.26 7.20
CA ASN A 130 -9.48 14.85 6.09
C ASN A 130 -8.71 14.15 4.96
N ILE A 131 -7.46 14.56 4.70
CA ILE A 131 -6.59 13.90 3.72
C ILE A 131 -6.15 12.54 4.24
N ILE A 132 -5.74 12.44 5.51
CA ILE A 132 -5.43 11.17 6.17
C ILE A 132 -6.63 10.22 6.07
N ARG A 133 -7.84 10.75 6.30
CA ARG A 133 -9.08 9.97 6.19
C ARG A 133 -9.28 9.37 4.79
N LEU A 134 -8.95 10.11 3.72
CA LEU A 134 -9.02 9.59 2.36
C LEU A 134 -8.06 8.40 2.16
N HIS A 135 -6.84 8.49 2.69
CA HIS A 135 -5.88 7.38 2.65
C HIS A 135 -6.36 6.17 3.46
N VAL A 136 -6.92 6.39 4.65
CA VAL A 136 -7.54 5.33 5.46
C VAL A 136 -8.66 4.63 4.70
N PHE A 137 -9.50 5.37 3.97
CA PHE A 137 -10.53 4.77 3.12
C PHE A 137 -9.90 3.98 1.96
N SER A 138 -8.88 4.53 1.30
CA SER A 138 -8.16 3.85 0.23
C SER A 138 -7.52 2.54 0.68
N ASP A 139 -6.91 2.51 1.87
CA ASP A 139 -6.34 1.32 2.49
C ASP A 139 -7.41 0.25 2.76
N ARG A 140 -8.55 0.66 3.34
CA ARG A 140 -9.69 -0.25 3.59
C ARG A 140 -10.26 -0.84 2.31
N GLU A 141 -10.43 -0.02 1.27
CA GLU A 141 -10.90 -0.51 -0.03
C GLU A 141 -9.88 -1.48 -0.66
N SER A 142 -8.58 -1.17 -0.58
CA SER A 142 -7.52 -2.04 -1.09
C SER A 142 -7.49 -3.39 -0.36
N THR A 143 -7.65 -3.38 0.97
CA THR A 143 -7.63 -4.59 1.82
C THR A 143 -8.75 -5.59 1.49
N LYS A 144 -9.85 -5.14 0.87
CA LYS A 144 -10.88 -6.06 0.37
C LYS A 144 -10.30 -7.04 -0.66
N GLY A 145 -9.34 -6.58 -1.46
CA GLY A 145 -8.68 -7.35 -2.51
C GLY A 145 -9.65 -7.93 -3.55
N PHE A 146 -9.13 -8.78 -4.41
CA PHE A 146 -9.91 -9.63 -5.30
C PHE A 146 -9.28 -11.03 -5.36
N ARG A 147 -10.05 -12.05 -5.75
CA ARG A 147 -9.63 -13.46 -5.70
C ARG A 147 -9.47 -14.12 -7.07
N GLU A 148 -10.12 -13.57 -8.08
CA GLU A 148 -10.20 -14.14 -9.42
C GLU A 148 -10.02 -13.03 -10.45
N TRP A 149 -9.31 -13.37 -11.52
CA TRP A 149 -9.15 -12.56 -12.70
C TRP A 149 -9.45 -13.43 -13.94
N PRO A 150 -10.17 -12.93 -14.95
CA PRO A 150 -10.89 -11.64 -14.96
C PRO A 150 -12.01 -11.62 -13.90
N PRO A 151 -12.36 -10.46 -13.33
CA PRO A 151 -13.41 -10.38 -12.33
C PRO A 151 -14.73 -10.83 -12.96
N GLN A 152 -15.39 -11.82 -12.36
CA GLN A 152 -16.70 -12.25 -12.84
C GLN A 152 -17.63 -11.03 -12.86
N ALA A 153 -18.24 -10.76 -14.01
CA ALA A 153 -19.30 -9.77 -14.10
C ALA A 153 -20.35 -10.19 -13.08
N ARG A 154 -20.60 -9.36 -12.06
CA ARG A 154 -21.78 -9.54 -11.23
C ARG A 154 -22.95 -9.50 -12.20
N GLU A 155 -23.54 -10.67 -12.51
CA GLU A 155 -24.83 -10.73 -13.17
C GLU A 155 -25.74 -9.85 -12.31
N ARG A 156 -26.06 -8.67 -12.84
CA ARG A 156 -27.07 -7.81 -12.26
C ARG A 156 -28.36 -8.60 -12.44
N LYS A 157 -28.73 -9.39 -11.41
CA LYS A 157 -30.08 -9.90 -11.28
C LYS A 157 -30.99 -8.68 -11.39
N ARG A 158 -31.63 -8.55 -12.55
CA ARG A 158 -32.72 -7.62 -12.81
C ARG A 158 -33.86 -7.92 -11.86
#